data_AF-A6G2X5-F1
#
_entry.id   AF-A6G2X5-F1
#
_cell.length_a   1.000
_cell.length_b   1.000
_cell.length_c   1.000
_cell.angle_alpha   90.00
_cell.angle_beta   90.00
_cell.angle_gamma   90.00
#
_symmetry.space_group_name_H-M   'P 1'
#
loop_
_entity.id
_entity.type
_entity.pdbx_description
1 polymer ?
#
loop_
_entity_poly.entity_id
_entity_poly.type
_entity_poly.pdbx_seq_one_letter_code
_entity_poly.pdbx_strand_id
1 'polypeptide(L)'
;MTTRGLSVLTAALAFTALTLAACGPTSNKNEPRRVSRNATLDSDAPSSLSNVEFVESERDGDPAVVGCADGQREGFADLNKFPTIAGCLGVWDGEMNLRKGKTSKTCGDDLDVCSSPADVCAPGWHLCARNGDYHDLADRISDKQCLEDAGPGKFVAAISHVKKKGECPDPPADNTRYPCLDEGFGAEPVCCGEGCRVGGCKNAVWEGNTAISVGKAEGCSTVSSERNGGILCCKDADSAPRPAPVPRPSVEPAATGGGTAGTGGDAPAADTAPSDAAKPAPAKVEGPRDAAGGPAKKDG
;
A
#
# COMPACT_ATOMS: atom_id res chain seq x y z
N MET A 1 0.20 -69.08 -60.43
CA MET A 1 -0.01 -67.64 -60.72
C MET A 1 0.59 -66.87 -59.54
N THR A 2 1.71 -66.14 -59.67
CA THR A 2 1.96 -64.87 -60.40
C THR A 2 1.21 -63.68 -59.79
N THR A 3 1.83 -62.59 -59.30
CA THR A 3 3.27 -62.23 -59.18
C THR A 3 3.46 -61.23 -58.01
N ARG A 4 4.71 -60.96 -57.61
CA ARG A 4 5.10 -59.88 -56.67
C ARG A 4 4.60 -58.50 -57.11
N GLY A 5 4.34 -57.61 -56.13
CA GLY A 5 4.16 -56.17 -56.34
C GLY A 5 4.76 -55.38 -55.17
N LEU A 6 6.01 -54.95 -55.32
CA LEU A 6 6.73 -54.14 -54.31
C LEU A 6 6.85 -52.70 -54.83
N SER A 7 6.26 -51.73 -54.13
CA SER A 7 6.39 -50.31 -54.46
C SER A 7 6.76 -49.51 -53.22
N VAL A 8 8.06 -49.32 -53.03
CA VAL A 8 8.59 -48.26 -52.16
C VAL A 8 8.38 -46.93 -52.89
N LEU A 9 7.75 -45.95 -52.24
CA LEU A 9 7.77 -44.56 -52.71
C LEU A 9 8.49 -43.68 -51.68
N THR A 10 9.73 -43.32 -51.99
CA THR A 10 10.59 -42.50 -51.13
C THR A 10 10.23 -41.02 -51.30
N ALA A 11 9.33 -40.51 -50.46
CA ALA A 11 8.96 -39.09 -50.42
C ALA A 11 9.92 -38.29 -49.52
N ALA A 12 11.15 -38.05 -49.99
CA ALA A 12 12.09 -37.16 -49.32
C ALA A 12 11.79 -35.70 -49.69
N LEU A 13 11.38 -34.87 -48.72
CA LEU A 13 11.12 -33.44 -48.95
C LEU A 13 11.36 -32.60 -47.69
N ALA A 14 12.16 -31.55 -47.87
CA ALA A 14 12.36 -30.40 -46.97
C ALA A 14 12.58 -30.67 -45.47
N PHE A 15 13.85 -30.64 -45.05
CA PHE A 15 14.21 -30.10 -43.74
C PHE A 15 13.72 -28.64 -43.67
N THR A 16 12.57 -28.38 -43.04
CA THR A 16 12.24 -27.04 -42.57
C THR A 16 13.12 -26.76 -41.36
N ALA A 17 14.22 -26.01 -41.56
CA ALA A 17 15.05 -25.56 -40.47
C ALA A 17 14.24 -24.59 -39.59
N LEU A 18 13.66 -25.12 -38.51
CA LEU A 18 12.99 -24.31 -37.51
C LEU A 18 14.08 -23.48 -36.82
N THR A 19 14.19 -22.21 -37.23
CA THR A 19 15.16 -21.28 -36.68
C THR A 19 14.95 -21.20 -35.18
N LEU A 20 15.99 -21.49 -34.41
CA LEU A 20 16.03 -21.06 -33.01
C LEU A 20 15.99 -19.53 -33.04
N ALA A 21 14.80 -18.97 -32.81
CA ALA A 21 14.67 -17.59 -32.39
C ALA A 21 15.46 -17.48 -31.10
N ALA A 22 16.62 -16.82 -31.16
CA ALA A 22 17.48 -16.69 -30.00
C ALA A 22 16.68 -16.06 -28.86
N CYS A 23 16.79 -16.62 -27.66
CA CYS A 23 16.46 -15.86 -26.46
C CYS A 23 17.34 -14.60 -26.49
N GLY A 24 16.73 -13.46 -26.79
CA GLY A 24 17.42 -12.18 -26.68
C GLY A 24 17.91 -12.02 -25.25
N PRO A 25 19.07 -11.36 -25.01
CA PRO A 25 19.47 -11.05 -23.66
C PRO A 25 18.34 -10.28 -22.97
N THR A 26 17.90 -10.74 -21.80
CA THR A 26 16.92 -10.03 -20.99
C THR A 26 17.47 -8.62 -20.74
N SER A 27 16.68 -7.62 -21.14
CA SER A 27 17.13 -6.24 -21.13
C SER A 27 16.97 -5.67 -19.71
N ASN A 28 17.84 -6.09 -18.80
CA ASN A 28 17.92 -5.70 -17.39
C ASN A 28 18.35 -4.22 -17.24
N LYS A 29 17.53 -3.32 -17.81
CA LYS A 29 17.71 -1.87 -17.91
C LYS A 29 16.36 -1.14 -17.90
N ASN A 30 15.55 -1.43 -16.89
CA ASN A 30 14.58 -0.45 -16.39
C ASN A 30 15.36 0.69 -15.70
N GLU A 31 16.09 1.50 -16.49
CA GLU A 31 16.74 2.71 -15.99
C GLU A 31 15.65 3.73 -15.61
N PRO A 32 15.51 4.12 -14.32
CA PRO A 32 14.40 4.94 -13.89
C PRO A 32 14.46 6.32 -14.57
N ARG A 33 13.32 6.74 -15.15
CA ARG A 33 13.22 8.05 -15.79
C ARG A 33 13.53 9.15 -14.77
N ARG A 34 14.42 10.06 -15.13
CA ARG A 34 14.74 11.21 -14.29
C ARG A 34 13.65 12.26 -14.42
N VAL A 35 12.86 12.43 -13.36
CA VAL A 35 11.88 13.52 -13.20
C VAL A 35 12.49 14.87 -13.59
N SER A 36 11.68 15.73 -14.23
CA SER A 36 12.14 17.06 -14.64
C SER A 36 12.67 17.87 -13.45
N ARG A 37 13.75 18.62 -13.67
CA ARG A 37 14.55 19.29 -12.61
C ARG A 37 13.85 20.47 -11.91
N ASN A 38 12.57 20.69 -12.20
CA ASN A 38 11.79 21.87 -11.80
C ASN A 38 10.56 21.53 -10.94
N ALA A 39 10.32 20.26 -10.60
CA ALA A 39 9.31 19.93 -9.59
C ALA A 39 9.80 20.41 -8.21
N THR A 40 9.04 21.28 -7.55
CA THR A 40 9.28 21.67 -6.15
C THR A 40 8.94 20.48 -5.26
N LEU A 41 9.91 19.59 -5.06
CA LEU A 41 9.78 18.47 -4.14
C LEU A 41 9.60 19.03 -2.72
N ASP A 42 8.41 18.80 -2.13
CA ASP A 42 8.21 18.95 -0.69
C ASP A 42 9.25 18.06 0.02
N SER A 43 9.84 18.52 1.13
CA SER A 43 10.99 17.82 1.74
C SER A 43 10.64 16.43 2.28
N ASP A 44 9.34 16.16 2.45
CA ASP A 44 8.77 14.88 2.86
C ASP A 44 8.27 14.02 1.67
N ALA A 45 8.65 14.34 0.43
CA ALA A 45 8.23 13.60 -0.75
C ALA A 45 8.73 12.14 -0.74
N PRO A 46 7.96 11.17 -1.28
CA PRO A 46 8.38 9.78 -1.25
C PRO A 46 9.58 9.54 -2.17
N SER A 47 10.62 8.88 -1.63
CA SER A 47 11.81 8.44 -2.36
C SER A 47 11.51 7.37 -3.40
N SER A 48 12.35 7.24 -4.43
CA SER A 48 12.23 6.14 -5.38
C SER A 48 12.70 4.81 -4.77
N LEU A 49 12.01 3.72 -5.11
CA LEU A 49 12.34 2.36 -4.67
C LEU A 49 13.54 1.75 -5.42
N SER A 50 14.02 2.39 -6.50
CA SER A 50 15.02 1.84 -7.43
C SER A 50 16.44 1.61 -6.88
N ASN A 51 16.66 1.76 -5.57
CA ASN A 51 17.93 1.54 -4.89
C ASN A 51 17.75 0.80 -3.55
N VAL A 52 16.61 0.13 -3.36
CA VAL A 52 16.32 -0.70 -2.18
C VAL A 52 16.74 -2.14 -2.48
N GLU A 53 17.48 -2.75 -1.56
CA GLU A 53 17.81 -4.18 -1.60
C GLU A 53 16.73 -4.92 -0.79
N PHE A 54 16.02 -5.85 -1.42
CA PHE A 54 14.88 -6.54 -0.81
C PHE A 54 15.26 -7.94 -0.30
N VAL A 55 14.60 -8.37 0.77
CA VAL A 55 14.59 -9.78 1.19
C VAL A 55 13.35 -10.41 0.58
N GLU A 56 13.50 -10.85 -0.67
CA GLU A 56 12.42 -11.33 -1.53
C GLU A 56 12.00 -12.78 -1.20
N SER A 57 10.84 -13.24 -1.71
CA SER A 57 10.53 -14.67 -1.77
C SER A 57 11.41 -15.41 -2.79
N GLU A 58 11.30 -16.74 -2.84
CA GLU A 58 11.77 -17.51 -4.00
C GLU A 58 11.12 -16.98 -5.30
N ARG A 59 11.88 -17.02 -6.40
CA ARG A 59 11.46 -16.65 -7.77
C ARG A 59 10.71 -17.80 -8.45
N ASP A 60 10.00 -17.47 -9.53
CA ASP A 60 9.20 -18.42 -10.33
C ASP A 60 8.13 -19.17 -9.51
N GLY A 61 7.71 -18.62 -8.36
CA GLY A 61 6.67 -19.19 -7.52
C GLY A 61 5.28 -19.05 -8.12
N ASP A 62 4.36 -19.98 -7.80
CA ASP A 62 2.97 -19.93 -8.28
C ASP A 62 2.31 -18.59 -7.86
N PRO A 63 1.90 -17.72 -8.80
CA PRO A 63 1.24 -16.45 -8.47
C PRO A 63 0.02 -16.60 -7.56
N ALA A 64 -0.73 -17.70 -7.65
CA ALA A 64 -1.88 -17.95 -6.78
C ALA A 64 -1.49 -18.15 -5.30
N VAL A 65 -0.24 -18.55 -5.03
CA VAL A 65 0.35 -18.71 -3.70
C VAL A 65 1.16 -17.48 -3.29
N VAL A 66 1.99 -16.95 -4.18
CA VAL A 66 2.87 -15.79 -3.93
C VAL A 66 2.06 -14.50 -3.78
N GLY A 67 0.99 -14.32 -4.58
CA GLY A 67 0.07 -13.18 -4.53
C GLY A 67 0.41 -12.03 -5.47
N CYS A 68 1.63 -12.02 -6.02
CA CYS A 68 2.08 -11.12 -7.07
C CYS A 68 2.06 -11.83 -8.43
N ALA A 69 1.84 -11.09 -9.51
CA ALA A 69 1.50 -11.61 -10.83
C ALA A 69 2.70 -12.03 -11.70
N ASP A 70 3.91 -11.69 -11.26
CA ASP A 70 5.24 -12.10 -11.71
C ASP A 70 5.69 -13.43 -11.09
N GLY A 71 5.30 -13.71 -9.84
CA GLY A 71 5.69 -14.92 -9.11
C GLY A 71 6.81 -14.70 -8.08
N GLN A 72 7.13 -13.45 -7.72
CA GLN A 72 7.97 -13.11 -6.58
C GLN A 72 7.24 -12.12 -5.65
N ARG A 73 7.62 -12.00 -4.38
CA ARG A 73 7.15 -10.90 -3.51
C ARG A 73 8.31 -10.24 -2.76
N GLU A 74 8.27 -8.91 -2.68
CA GLU A 74 9.36 -8.08 -2.16
C GLU A 74 9.01 -7.54 -0.77
N GLY A 75 7.71 -7.54 -0.42
CA GLY A 75 7.20 -7.27 0.91
C GLY A 75 6.41 -8.47 1.47
N PHE A 76 6.49 -8.68 2.78
CA PHE A 76 5.91 -9.85 3.46
C PHE A 76 6.41 -11.19 2.89
N ALA A 77 7.71 -11.30 2.60
CA ALA A 77 8.33 -12.40 1.85
C ALA A 77 8.18 -13.80 2.47
N ASP A 78 7.99 -13.92 3.80
CA ASP A 78 7.69 -15.21 4.44
C ASP A 78 6.24 -15.63 4.17
N LEU A 79 6.05 -16.49 3.17
CA LEU A 79 4.76 -17.08 2.77
C LEU A 79 4.08 -17.85 3.91
N ASN A 80 4.82 -18.42 4.86
CA ASN A 80 4.24 -19.19 5.99
C ASN A 80 3.69 -18.25 7.06
N LYS A 81 4.37 -17.12 7.28
CA LYS A 81 3.93 -16.06 8.21
C LYS A 81 2.86 -15.15 7.60
N PHE A 82 2.87 -14.96 6.28
CA PHE A 82 1.97 -14.07 5.54
C PHE A 82 1.27 -14.76 4.34
N PRO A 83 0.41 -15.77 4.58
CA PRO A 83 -0.27 -16.52 3.51
C PRO A 83 -1.44 -15.76 2.84
N THR A 84 -1.80 -14.56 3.31
CA THR A 84 -2.98 -13.79 2.87
C THR A 84 -2.70 -12.34 2.47
N ILE A 85 -1.45 -11.88 2.61
CA ILE A 85 -0.99 -10.56 2.17
C ILE A 85 0.40 -10.67 1.54
N ALA A 86 0.67 -9.85 0.52
CA ALA A 86 1.95 -9.70 -0.15
C ALA A 86 2.22 -8.22 -0.44
N GLY A 87 3.50 -7.82 -0.45
CA GLY A 87 3.96 -6.58 -1.07
C GLY A 87 4.58 -6.91 -2.42
N CYS A 88 4.03 -6.34 -3.49
CA CYS A 88 4.43 -6.59 -4.88
C CYS A 88 4.89 -5.28 -5.54
N LEU A 89 6.00 -5.27 -6.27
CA LEU A 89 6.44 -4.13 -7.07
C LEU A 89 5.78 -4.08 -8.45
N GLY A 90 5.79 -2.90 -9.06
CA GLY A 90 5.39 -2.71 -10.45
C GLY A 90 5.64 -1.30 -10.96
N VAL A 91 5.66 -1.17 -12.28
CA VAL A 91 5.91 0.10 -12.99
C VAL A 91 4.70 0.44 -13.87
N TRP A 92 4.23 1.68 -13.84
CA TRP A 92 3.16 2.17 -14.72
C TRP A 92 3.43 3.61 -15.19
N ASP A 93 2.93 3.95 -16.39
CA ASP A 93 3.08 5.29 -16.94
C ASP A 93 2.18 6.31 -16.22
N GLY A 94 2.81 7.29 -15.55
CA GLY A 94 2.17 8.45 -14.94
C GLY A 94 1.45 8.17 -13.63
N GLU A 95 0.46 9.01 -13.31
CA GLU A 95 -0.36 8.89 -12.10
C GLU A 95 -1.59 8.01 -12.37
N MET A 96 -1.87 7.07 -11.46
CA MET A 96 -3.05 6.21 -11.53
C MET A 96 -3.76 6.11 -10.18
N ASN A 97 -5.06 5.85 -10.24
CA ASN A 97 -5.88 5.59 -9.07
C ASN A 97 -5.68 4.15 -8.59
N LEU A 98 -5.36 3.92 -7.31
CA LEU A 98 -5.20 2.58 -6.75
C LEU A 98 -6.50 1.74 -6.77
N ARG A 99 -7.67 2.37 -6.98
CA ARG A 99 -8.96 1.68 -7.22
C ARG A 99 -9.27 1.41 -8.69
N LYS A 100 -8.34 1.69 -9.61
CA LYS A 100 -8.45 1.27 -11.01
C LYS A 100 -8.48 -0.26 -11.06
N GLY A 101 -9.50 -0.83 -11.72
CA GLY A 101 -9.66 -2.28 -11.83
C GLY A 101 -8.49 -2.94 -12.56
N LYS A 102 -8.40 -4.28 -12.46
CA LYS A 102 -7.45 -5.06 -13.25
C LYS A 102 -7.81 -4.99 -14.75
N THR A 103 -6.80 -4.99 -15.60
CA THR A 103 -6.92 -5.07 -17.06
C THR A 103 -6.82 -6.50 -17.61
N SER A 104 -6.41 -7.45 -16.75
CA SER A 104 -6.11 -8.87 -17.10
C SER A 104 -4.80 -9.09 -17.86
N LYS A 105 -3.99 -8.04 -18.05
CA LYS A 105 -2.56 -8.18 -18.38
C LYS A 105 -1.80 -8.34 -17.06
N THR A 106 -0.97 -9.38 -16.92
CA THR A 106 -0.04 -9.49 -15.78
C THR A 106 1.12 -8.50 -15.93
N CYS A 107 1.63 -8.02 -14.79
CA CYS A 107 2.78 -7.13 -14.72
C CYS A 107 3.48 -7.29 -13.36
N GLY A 108 4.64 -6.66 -13.22
CA GLY A 108 5.56 -6.76 -12.09
C GLY A 108 6.79 -5.88 -12.36
N ASP A 109 7.85 -6.00 -11.59
CA ASP A 109 9.15 -5.37 -11.89
C ASP A 109 10.09 -6.29 -12.71
N ASP A 110 10.02 -7.61 -12.47
CA ASP A 110 10.57 -8.69 -13.32
C ASP A 110 9.75 -8.93 -14.61
N LEU A 111 8.64 -8.19 -14.81
CA LEU A 111 7.71 -8.32 -15.93
C LEU A 111 7.53 -7.00 -16.73
N ASP A 112 6.48 -6.98 -17.56
CA ASP A 112 6.09 -5.91 -18.48
C ASP A 112 5.40 -4.74 -17.74
N VAL A 113 5.42 -3.52 -18.31
CA VAL A 113 4.78 -2.33 -17.69
C VAL A 113 3.28 -2.55 -17.43
N CYS A 114 2.84 -2.20 -16.23
CA CYS A 114 1.46 -2.33 -15.75
C CYS A 114 0.50 -1.37 -16.45
N SER A 115 -0.69 -1.88 -16.80
CA SER A 115 -1.80 -1.05 -17.29
C SER A 115 -2.71 -0.54 -16.17
N SER A 116 -2.58 -1.07 -14.94
CA SER A 116 -3.26 -0.64 -13.72
C SER A 116 -2.43 -1.03 -12.49
N PRO A 117 -2.40 -0.26 -11.39
CA PRO A 117 -1.72 -0.68 -10.16
C PRO A 117 -2.28 -2.00 -9.57
N ALA A 118 -3.53 -2.36 -9.89
CA ALA A 118 -4.12 -3.62 -9.46
C ALA A 118 -3.64 -4.86 -10.26
N ASP A 119 -2.92 -4.67 -11.38
CA ASP A 119 -2.45 -5.76 -12.24
C ASP A 119 -1.22 -6.50 -11.70
N VAL A 120 -0.47 -5.91 -10.74
CA VAL A 120 0.63 -6.60 -10.03
C VAL A 120 0.13 -7.69 -9.10
N CYS A 121 -1.13 -7.65 -8.67
CA CYS A 121 -1.70 -8.70 -7.84
C CYS A 121 -2.10 -9.89 -8.70
N ALA A 122 -1.79 -11.10 -8.26
CA ALA A 122 -2.13 -12.35 -8.95
C ALA A 122 -3.64 -12.60 -9.08
N PRO A 123 -4.10 -13.52 -9.94
CA PRO A 123 -5.47 -14.07 -9.88
C PRO A 123 -5.77 -14.67 -8.50
N GLY A 124 -6.97 -14.43 -7.96
CA GLY A 124 -7.32 -14.78 -6.57
C GLY A 124 -6.74 -13.84 -5.51
N TRP A 125 -6.12 -12.74 -5.93
CA TRP A 125 -5.63 -11.66 -5.08
C TRP A 125 -6.08 -10.31 -5.64
N HIS A 126 -6.19 -9.31 -4.77
CA HIS A 126 -6.63 -7.96 -5.12
C HIS A 126 -5.83 -6.90 -4.38
N LEU A 127 -5.78 -5.68 -4.92
CA LEU A 127 -5.14 -4.57 -4.24
C LEU A 127 -5.89 -4.26 -2.94
N CYS A 128 -5.18 -4.33 -1.81
CA CYS A 128 -5.75 -4.20 -0.47
C CYS A 128 -6.63 -2.95 -0.32
N ALA A 129 -7.80 -3.12 0.28
CA ALA A 129 -8.80 -2.09 0.52
C ALA A 129 -9.30 -1.37 -0.75
N ARG A 130 -9.28 -2.01 -1.92
CA ARG A 130 -9.87 -1.53 -3.21
C ARG A 130 -11.28 -0.94 -3.13
N ASN A 131 -12.06 -1.32 -2.12
CA ASN A 131 -13.44 -0.90 -1.87
C ASN A 131 -13.57 0.09 -0.68
N GLY A 132 -12.45 0.50 -0.07
CA GLY A 132 -12.42 1.32 1.14
C GLY A 132 -12.39 0.57 2.47
N ASP A 133 -12.41 -0.76 2.47
CA ASP A 133 -12.52 -1.58 3.67
C ASP A 133 -11.20 -1.71 4.44
N TYR A 134 -11.11 -1.09 5.62
CA TYR A 134 -9.89 -1.12 6.44
C TYR A 134 -9.60 -2.52 7.02
N HIS A 135 -10.65 -3.33 7.23
CA HIS A 135 -10.53 -4.73 7.62
C HIS A 135 -9.68 -5.54 6.64
N ASP A 136 -9.60 -5.11 5.38
CA ASP A 136 -8.80 -5.81 4.37
C ASP A 136 -7.29 -5.78 4.72
N LEU A 137 -6.84 -4.80 5.52
CA LEU A 137 -5.53 -4.83 6.16
C LEU A 137 -5.60 -5.36 7.60
N ALA A 138 -6.51 -4.80 8.41
CA ALA A 138 -6.53 -5.03 9.87
C ALA A 138 -6.85 -6.48 10.28
N ASP A 139 -7.60 -7.24 9.47
CA ASP A 139 -7.91 -8.66 9.73
C ASP A 139 -6.76 -9.59 9.32
N ARG A 140 -5.73 -9.08 8.62
CA ARG A 140 -4.59 -9.87 8.10
C ARG A 140 -3.28 -9.61 8.83
N ILE A 141 -3.03 -8.38 9.27
CA ILE A 141 -1.79 -7.94 9.91
C ILE A 141 -2.02 -6.87 10.98
N SER A 142 -1.15 -6.85 11.98
CA SER A 142 -1.03 -5.74 12.94
C SER A 142 -0.27 -4.54 12.35
N ASP A 143 -0.41 -3.39 13.00
CA ASP A 143 0.43 -2.20 12.83
C ASP A 143 1.92 -2.53 12.91
N LYS A 144 2.30 -3.38 13.87
CA LYS A 144 3.68 -3.82 14.03
C LYS A 144 4.17 -4.62 12.82
N GLN A 145 3.37 -5.56 12.33
CA GLN A 145 3.71 -6.32 11.12
C GLN A 145 3.77 -5.42 9.88
N CYS A 146 2.88 -4.43 9.77
CA CYS A 146 2.90 -3.43 8.70
C CYS A 146 4.21 -2.62 8.66
N LEU A 147 4.81 -2.30 9.81
CA LEU A 147 6.04 -1.51 9.86
C LEU A 147 7.33 -2.36 9.87
N GLU A 148 7.34 -3.52 10.53
CA GLU A 148 8.56 -4.32 10.73
C GLU A 148 8.71 -5.53 9.78
N ASP A 149 7.61 -6.11 9.30
CA ASP A 149 7.63 -7.36 8.51
C ASP A 149 7.36 -7.16 7.00
N ALA A 150 6.95 -5.97 6.60
CA ALA A 150 6.72 -5.61 5.21
C ALA A 150 8.03 -5.35 4.42
N GLY A 151 9.19 -5.29 5.09
CA GLY A 151 10.50 -5.13 4.47
C GLY A 151 10.89 -3.68 4.12
N PRO A 152 12.05 -3.49 3.47
CA PRO A 152 12.72 -2.19 3.34
C PRO A 152 12.12 -1.23 2.30
N GLY A 153 11.11 -1.69 1.55
CA GLY A 153 10.39 -0.86 0.58
C GLY A 153 9.26 -0.03 1.19
N LYS A 154 8.28 0.27 0.35
CA LYS A 154 6.99 0.83 0.77
C LYS A 154 5.91 0.22 -0.10
N PHE A 155 4.83 -0.23 0.52
CA PHE A 155 3.75 -0.95 -0.16
C PHE A 155 2.42 -0.29 0.20
N VAL A 156 1.70 0.24 -0.79
CA VAL A 156 0.49 1.05 -0.57
C VAL A 156 -0.82 0.30 -0.79
N ALA A 157 -1.83 0.63 0.01
CA ALA A 157 -3.21 0.15 -0.13
C ALA A 157 -4.13 1.23 -0.72
N ALA A 158 -5.25 0.81 -1.32
CA ALA A 158 -6.20 1.71 -1.99
C ALA A 158 -7.14 2.46 -1.04
N ILE A 159 -6.63 2.94 0.10
CA ILE A 159 -7.32 3.80 1.07
C ILE A 159 -6.47 5.00 1.45
N SER A 160 -7.08 6.18 1.40
CA SER A 160 -6.56 7.37 2.09
C SER A 160 -6.83 7.26 3.59
N HIS A 161 -5.91 7.77 4.41
CA HIS A 161 -5.94 7.60 5.86
C HIS A 161 -6.86 8.60 6.61
N VAL A 162 -7.76 9.29 5.88
CA VAL A 162 -8.84 10.13 6.44
C VAL A 162 -10.15 9.88 5.71
N LYS A 163 -11.28 10.17 6.37
CA LYS A 163 -12.61 10.15 5.74
C LYS A 163 -12.85 11.38 4.84
N LYS A 164 -12.10 12.47 5.07
CA LYS A 164 -12.22 13.78 4.40
C LYS A 164 -10.91 14.56 4.57
N LYS A 165 -10.42 15.25 3.51
CA LYS A 165 -9.19 16.05 3.56
C LYS A 165 -9.20 17.02 4.75
N GLY A 166 -8.09 17.14 5.47
CA GLY A 166 -7.95 18.06 6.61
C GLY A 166 -8.53 17.57 7.95
N GLU A 167 -9.17 16.39 8.00
CA GLU A 167 -9.96 15.94 9.15
C GLU A 167 -9.54 14.53 9.59
N CYS A 168 -8.83 14.41 10.72
CA CYS A 168 -8.42 13.11 11.24
C CYS A 168 -9.65 12.28 11.68
N PRO A 169 -9.71 10.98 11.33
CA PRO A 169 -10.82 10.14 11.72
C PRO A 169 -10.69 9.71 13.18
N ASP A 170 -11.83 9.60 13.86
CA ASP A 170 -11.98 8.67 14.99
C ASP A 170 -11.66 7.23 14.55
N PRO A 171 -11.27 6.33 15.50
CA PRO A 171 -11.09 4.92 15.21
C PRO A 171 -12.26 4.32 14.42
N PRO A 172 -12.01 3.42 13.45
CA PRO A 172 -13.05 2.90 12.57
C PRO A 172 -14.01 1.98 13.34
N ALA A 173 -15.30 2.16 13.07
CA ALA A 173 -16.33 1.15 13.34
C ALA A 173 -16.35 0.09 12.24
N ASP A 174 -16.88 -1.11 12.52
CA ASP A 174 -16.89 -2.32 11.69
C ASP A 174 -17.29 -2.11 10.20
N ASN A 175 -18.14 -1.13 9.92
CA ASN A 175 -18.64 -0.81 8.57
C ASN A 175 -17.95 0.39 7.90
N THR A 176 -16.86 0.91 8.48
CA THR A 176 -16.16 2.10 7.99
C THR A 176 -15.57 1.85 6.61
N ARG A 177 -15.86 2.73 5.65
CA ARG A 177 -15.21 2.73 4.33
C ARG A 177 -14.48 4.05 4.11
N TYR A 178 -13.18 3.97 3.88
CA TYR A 178 -12.34 5.13 3.58
C TYR A 178 -12.41 5.50 2.10
N PRO A 179 -12.30 6.79 1.75
CA PRO A 179 -12.14 7.23 0.36
C PRO A 179 -10.77 6.83 -0.20
N CYS A 180 -10.58 7.11 -1.48
CA CYS A 180 -9.29 7.13 -2.15
C CYS A 180 -9.21 8.52 -2.78
N LEU A 181 -8.49 9.42 -2.13
CA LEU A 181 -8.41 10.85 -2.43
C LEU A 181 -7.18 11.14 -3.29
N ASP A 182 -7.22 12.27 -3.98
CA ASP A 182 -6.24 12.77 -4.94
C ASP A 182 -4.99 13.38 -4.29
N GLU A 183 -5.14 14.41 -3.46
CA GLU A 183 -3.99 15.18 -2.95
C GLU A 183 -4.26 15.90 -1.63
N GLY A 184 -3.18 16.32 -0.96
CA GLY A 184 -3.25 17.10 0.27
C GLY A 184 -3.46 16.27 1.53
N PHE A 185 -3.42 16.94 2.69
CA PHE A 185 -3.36 16.28 4.01
C PHE A 185 -4.53 15.32 4.27
N GLY A 186 -4.16 14.05 4.49
CA GLY A 186 -5.04 12.91 4.69
C GLY A 186 -5.23 12.04 3.44
N ALA A 187 -4.95 12.57 2.25
CA ALA A 187 -5.12 11.83 0.99
C ALA A 187 -4.06 10.74 0.80
N GLU A 188 -2.90 10.89 1.44
CA GLU A 188 -1.78 9.96 1.41
C GLU A 188 -2.26 8.52 1.69
N PRO A 189 -1.88 7.54 0.85
CA PRO A 189 -2.36 6.17 1.00
C PRO A 189 -1.75 5.49 2.22
N VAL A 190 -2.52 4.58 2.84
CA VAL A 190 -2.01 3.70 3.90
C VAL A 190 -0.91 2.80 3.33
N CYS A 191 0.15 2.58 4.10
CA CYS A 191 1.44 2.11 3.63
C CYS A 191 2.10 1.19 4.66
N CYS A 192 2.67 0.07 4.21
CA CYS A 192 3.50 -0.84 5.01
C CYS A 192 4.93 -0.93 4.45
N GLY A 193 5.94 -1.07 5.33
CA GLY A 193 7.38 -1.10 5.00
C GLY A 193 8.17 0.05 5.61
N GLU A 194 9.50 -0.07 5.63
CA GLU A 194 10.42 0.92 6.22
C GLU A 194 10.35 2.31 5.56
N GLY A 195 9.90 2.37 4.30
CA GLY A 195 9.66 3.61 3.56
C GLY A 195 8.38 4.37 3.95
N CYS A 196 7.56 3.82 4.86
CA CYS A 196 6.33 4.41 5.36
C CYS A 196 6.54 5.09 6.73
N ARG A 197 5.63 5.97 7.16
CA ARG A 197 5.65 6.56 8.53
C ARG A 197 4.25 6.67 9.11
N VAL A 198 4.13 6.64 10.44
CA VAL A 198 2.85 6.92 11.14
C VAL A 198 2.38 8.33 10.76
N GLY A 199 1.16 8.43 10.23
CA GLY A 199 0.60 9.69 9.73
C GLY A 199 0.22 10.67 10.83
N GLY A 200 0.03 11.94 10.47
CA GLY A 200 -0.52 12.95 11.40
C GLY A 200 -1.93 12.59 11.87
N CYS A 201 -2.71 11.94 10.99
CA CYS A 201 -3.95 11.26 11.34
C CYS A 201 -3.67 9.75 11.42
N LYS A 202 -3.69 9.19 12.63
CA LYS A 202 -3.05 7.90 12.93
C LYS A 202 -4.00 6.73 13.26
N ASN A 203 -5.31 6.93 13.10
CA ASN A 203 -6.36 6.04 13.61
C ASN A 203 -7.18 5.33 12.51
N ALA A 204 -6.74 5.29 11.25
CA ALA A 204 -7.62 4.88 10.14
C ALA A 204 -7.71 3.36 9.91
N VAL A 205 -6.69 2.58 10.29
CA VAL A 205 -6.67 1.12 10.14
C VAL A 205 -6.37 0.46 11.48
N TRP A 206 -5.26 0.87 12.10
CA TRP A 206 -4.89 0.51 13.47
C TRP A 206 -4.90 1.78 14.32
N GLU A 207 -5.50 1.73 15.50
CA GLU A 207 -5.57 2.88 16.40
C GLU A 207 -4.16 3.31 16.83
N GLY A 208 -3.90 4.62 16.82
CA GLY A 208 -2.63 5.17 17.27
C GLY A 208 -1.46 5.09 16.29
N ASN A 209 -1.43 4.10 15.39
CA ASN A 209 -0.23 3.65 14.65
C ASN A 209 -0.43 3.45 13.13
N THR A 210 -1.49 3.98 12.52
CA THR A 210 -1.69 3.87 11.06
C THR A 210 -0.57 4.57 10.28
N ALA A 211 0.15 3.81 9.46
CA ALA A 211 1.25 4.28 8.63
C ALA A 211 0.82 4.65 7.20
N ILE A 212 1.51 5.62 6.61
CA ILE A 212 1.19 6.28 5.34
C ILE A 212 2.44 6.42 4.47
N SER A 213 2.26 6.53 3.16
CA SER A 213 3.34 6.99 2.28
C SER A 213 3.51 8.49 2.48
N VAL A 214 4.75 8.94 2.71
CA VAL A 214 5.02 10.34 3.09
C VAL A 214 4.93 11.27 1.88
N GLY A 215 4.31 12.44 2.06
CA GLY A 215 4.30 13.52 1.08
C GLY A 215 2.93 13.76 0.42
N LYS A 216 2.53 15.03 0.34
CA LYS A 216 1.16 15.47 0.04
C LYS A 216 0.80 15.49 -1.46
N ALA A 217 1.78 15.21 -2.33
CA ALA A 217 1.68 15.35 -3.78
C ALA A 217 1.09 14.12 -4.49
N GLU A 218 1.04 12.97 -3.82
CA GLU A 218 0.41 11.75 -4.33
C GLU A 218 -0.51 11.15 -3.27
N GLY A 219 -1.80 11.44 -3.35
CA GLY A 219 -2.83 10.71 -2.62
C GLY A 219 -3.25 9.45 -3.38
N CYS A 220 -3.97 8.58 -2.68
CA CYS A 220 -4.45 7.28 -3.17
C CYS A 220 -5.01 7.23 -4.62
N SER A 221 -5.64 8.30 -5.12
CA SER A 221 -6.21 8.31 -6.47
C SER A 221 -5.31 8.85 -7.59
N THR A 222 -4.11 9.36 -7.28
CA THR A 222 -3.13 9.90 -8.24
C THR A 222 -1.71 9.51 -7.81
N VAL A 223 -1.41 8.21 -7.96
CA VAL A 223 -0.18 7.57 -7.45
C VAL A 223 0.74 7.20 -8.62
N SER A 224 2.04 7.50 -8.54
CA SER A 224 3.05 7.12 -9.54
C SER A 224 3.90 5.94 -9.08
N SER A 225 4.31 5.07 -10.00
CA SER A 225 5.21 3.97 -9.64
C SER A 225 6.62 4.45 -9.28
N GLU A 226 7.04 5.61 -9.80
CA GLU A 226 8.35 6.23 -9.49
C GLU A 226 8.55 6.47 -7.99
N ARG A 227 7.44 6.72 -7.26
CA ARG A 227 7.43 6.99 -5.81
C ARG A 227 6.73 5.94 -4.97
N ASN A 228 5.77 5.23 -5.52
CA ASN A 228 4.81 4.37 -4.82
C ASN A 228 4.55 3.05 -5.60
N GLY A 229 5.53 2.56 -6.36
CA GLY A 229 5.43 1.35 -7.19
C GLY A 229 5.23 0.04 -6.42
N GLY A 230 5.47 0.03 -5.10
CA GLY A 230 5.12 -1.10 -4.25
C GLY A 230 3.66 -1.06 -3.82
N ILE A 231 2.96 -2.16 -4.01
CA ILE A 231 1.52 -2.32 -3.82
C ILE A 231 1.24 -3.43 -2.80
N LEU A 232 0.25 -3.21 -1.94
CA LEU A 232 -0.26 -4.27 -1.06
C LEU A 232 -1.32 -5.10 -1.78
N CYS A 233 -1.03 -6.38 -1.96
CA CYS A 233 -1.94 -7.37 -2.52
C CYS A 233 -2.49 -8.27 -1.41
N CYS A 234 -3.81 -8.23 -1.24
CA CYS A 234 -4.58 -9.00 -0.29
C CYS A 234 -5.21 -10.19 -1.02
N LYS A 235 -5.10 -11.39 -0.46
CA LYS A 235 -5.77 -12.57 -1.04
C LYS A 235 -7.29 -12.37 -1.02
N ASP A 236 -7.98 -12.71 -2.11
CA ASP A 236 -9.44 -12.82 -2.08
C ASP A 236 -9.81 -13.85 -0.99
N ALA A 237 -10.88 -13.61 -0.23
CA ALA A 237 -11.40 -14.66 0.63
C ALA A 237 -11.90 -15.80 -0.26
N ASP A 238 -11.46 -17.04 0.00
CA ASP A 238 -12.01 -18.23 -0.67
C ASP A 238 -13.54 -18.16 -0.60
N SER A 239 -14.21 -18.32 -1.75
CA SER A 239 -15.60 -17.89 -1.98
C SER A 239 -16.70 -18.72 -1.27
N ALA A 240 -16.40 -19.25 -0.08
CA ALA A 240 -17.41 -19.54 0.92
C ALA A 240 -18.22 -18.26 1.21
N PRO A 241 -19.56 -18.32 1.27
CA PRO A 241 -20.36 -17.16 1.65
C PRO A 241 -19.94 -16.67 3.04
N ARG A 242 -19.59 -15.37 3.18
CA ARG A 242 -19.39 -14.76 4.51
C ARG A 242 -20.64 -15.08 5.33
N PRO A 243 -20.54 -15.81 6.47
CA PRO A 243 -21.71 -16.17 7.26
C PRO A 243 -22.45 -14.89 7.65
N ALA A 244 -23.78 -14.93 7.55
CA ALA A 244 -24.61 -13.77 7.86
C ALA A 244 -24.25 -13.24 9.27
N PRO A 245 -24.11 -11.91 9.45
CA PRO A 245 -23.67 -11.35 10.72
C PRO A 245 -24.58 -11.85 11.83
N VAL A 246 -24.01 -12.58 12.79
CA VAL A 246 -24.75 -13.19 13.89
C VAL A 246 -25.53 -12.06 14.58
N PRO A 247 -26.87 -12.15 14.69
CA PRO A 247 -27.65 -11.12 15.37
C PRO A 247 -27.12 -10.94 16.78
N ARG A 248 -26.55 -9.77 17.09
CA ARG A 248 -26.16 -9.42 18.45
C ARG A 248 -27.44 -9.51 19.28
N PRO A 249 -27.46 -10.25 20.41
CA PRO A 249 -28.68 -10.41 21.19
C PRO A 249 -29.20 -9.04 21.60
N SER A 250 -30.45 -8.74 21.27
CA SER A 250 -31.09 -7.47 21.61
C SER A 250 -31.11 -7.32 23.13
N VAL A 251 -30.31 -6.39 23.65
CA VAL A 251 -30.36 -6.03 25.07
C VAL A 251 -31.68 -5.30 25.30
N GLU A 252 -32.66 -5.99 25.87
CA GLU A 252 -33.90 -5.35 26.28
C GLU A 252 -33.61 -4.25 27.31
N PRO A 253 -34.20 -3.05 27.18
CA PRO A 253 -33.99 -1.98 28.15
C PRO A 253 -34.62 -2.39 29.49
N ALA A 254 -33.78 -2.59 30.51
CA ALA A 254 -34.23 -2.98 31.84
C ALA A 254 -35.22 -1.96 32.41
N ALA A 255 -36.43 -2.41 32.75
CA ALA A 255 -37.53 -1.56 33.16
C ALA A 255 -37.77 -1.55 34.68
N THR A 256 -38.28 -0.42 35.16
CA THR A 256 -38.90 -0.16 36.49
C THR A 256 -38.02 -0.15 37.75
N GLY A 257 -38.34 0.79 38.66
CA GLY A 257 -37.72 0.96 39.98
C GLY A 257 -37.24 2.40 40.26
N GLY A 258 -37.94 3.26 41.00
CA GLY A 258 -39.30 3.12 41.56
C GLY A 258 -39.45 3.54 43.03
N GLY A 259 -38.96 4.71 43.43
CA GLY A 259 -38.99 5.20 44.83
C GLY A 259 -37.71 4.86 45.63
N THR A 260 -37.42 5.47 46.78
CA THR A 260 -38.15 6.51 47.56
C THR A 260 -37.16 7.49 48.22
N ALA A 261 -37.64 8.66 48.66
CA ALA A 261 -36.81 9.67 49.33
C ALA A 261 -36.46 9.32 50.79
N GLY A 262 -35.33 9.84 51.28
CA GLY A 262 -34.88 9.81 52.68
C GLY A 262 -33.90 10.97 52.93
N THR A 263 -33.93 11.58 54.12
CA THR A 263 -33.37 12.93 54.36
C THR A 263 -32.41 13.01 55.56
N GLY A 264 -31.37 13.83 55.42
CA GLY A 264 -30.44 14.23 56.50
C GLY A 264 -29.16 13.38 56.55
N GLY A 265 -27.98 13.94 56.88
CA GLY A 265 -27.70 15.35 57.23
C GLY A 265 -26.19 15.61 57.44
N ASP A 266 -25.88 16.84 57.80
CA ASP A 266 -24.59 17.36 58.33
C ASP A 266 -23.32 17.30 57.45
N ALA A 267 -22.84 18.50 57.11
CA ALA A 267 -21.43 18.83 56.84
C ALA A 267 -20.86 19.57 58.07
N PRO A 268 -19.54 19.86 58.18
CA PRO A 268 -19.00 21.08 57.52
C PRO A 268 -17.48 21.05 57.16
N ALA A 269 -17.02 22.17 56.56
CA ALA A 269 -15.62 22.65 56.46
C ALA A 269 -14.64 21.81 55.60
N ALA A 270 -14.03 22.35 54.52
CA ALA A 270 -13.05 23.45 54.40
C ALA A 270 -11.62 23.01 54.77
N ASP A 271 -10.54 23.36 54.06
CA ASP A 271 -10.33 24.22 52.86
C ASP A 271 -9.51 23.41 51.79
N THR A 272 -8.79 23.89 50.75
CA THR A 272 -8.28 25.23 50.37
C THR A 272 -7.96 25.35 48.87
N ALA A 273 -7.76 26.58 48.38
CA ALA A 273 -7.10 26.94 47.11
C ALA A 273 -6.16 28.15 47.37
N PRO A 274 -5.34 28.67 46.42
CA PRO A 274 -5.08 28.26 45.02
C PRO A 274 -3.56 28.14 44.71
N SER A 275 -3.17 27.99 43.43
CA SER A 275 -2.18 28.90 42.77
C SER A 275 -1.90 28.53 41.30
N ASP A 276 -1.77 29.54 40.45
CA ASP A 276 -1.34 29.45 39.05
C ASP A 276 0.17 29.23 38.87
N ALA A 277 0.59 28.56 37.80
CA ALA A 277 1.98 28.63 37.31
C ALA A 277 2.11 28.42 35.78
N ALA A 278 2.38 29.52 35.07
CA ALA A 278 3.18 29.63 33.85
C ALA A 278 3.09 28.55 32.74
N LYS A 279 2.31 28.86 31.70
CA LYS A 279 2.48 28.31 30.34
C LYS A 279 3.81 28.79 29.72
N PRO A 280 4.71 27.91 29.22
CA PRO A 280 5.91 28.32 28.50
C PRO A 280 5.59 28.99 27.15
N ALA A 281 6.35 30.01 26.78
CA ALA A 281 6.31 30.62 25.45
C ALA A 281 7.29 29.90 24.49
N PRO A 282 7.02 29.86 23.17
CA PRO A 282 7.92 29.22 22.21
C PRO A 282 9.25 30.00 22.08
N ALA A 283 10.35 29.27 21.98
CA ALA A 283 11.67 29.87 21.76
C ALA A 283 11.77 30.47 20.35
N LYS A 284 12.36 31.67 20.24
CA LYS A 284 12.83 32.19 18.95
C LYS A 284 14.06 31.39 18.52
N VAL A 285 14.04 30.87 17.30
CA VAL A 285 15.26 30.46 16.60
C VAL A 285 15.73 31.66 15.78
N GLU A 286 16.91 32.17 16.08
CA GLU A 286 17.55 33.23 15.28
C GLU A 286 18.24 32.61 14.07
N GLY A 287 17.90 33.08 12.86
CA GLY A 287 18.52 32.60 11.62
C GLY A 287 19.88 33.28 11.39
N PRO A 288 20.94 32.54 11.02
CA PRO A 288 22.20 33.13 10.59
C PRO A 288 22.01 33.85 9.25
N ARG A 289 22.67 35.00 9.10
CA ARG A 289 22.63 35.84 7.89
C ARG A 289 23.71 35.45 6.87
N ASP A 290 23.36 35.65 5.60
CA ASP A 290 24.21 36.13 4.51
C ASP A 290 25.70 35.73 4.48
N ALA A 291 26.04 34.83 3.54
CA ALA A 291 27.40 34.72 2.99
C ALA A 291 27.33 34.93 1.47
N ALA A 292 27.78 36.09 1.00
CA ALA A 292 27.80 36.43 -0.43
C ALA A 292 28.98 35.75 -1.16
N GLY A 293 28.77 35.30 -2.40
CA GLY A 293 29.81 34.55 -3.14
C GLY A 293 29.49 34.23 -4.60
N GLY A 294 29.06 35.21 -5.40
CA GLY A 294 28.85 35.03 -6.84
C GLY A 294 30.14 35.20 -7.65
N PRO A 295 30.59 34.20 -8.44
CA PRO A 295 31.71 34.36 -9.37
C PRO A 295 31.27 35.10 -10.65
N ALA A 296 32.15 35.93 -11.20
CA ALA A 296 31.85 36.72 -12.39
C ALA A 296 31.75 35.88 -13.67
N LYS A 297 30.90 36.33 -14.61
CA LYS A 297 31.04 35.95 -16.02
C LYS A 297 32.38 36.45 -16.54
N LYS A 298 33.03 35.64 -17.39
CA LYS A 298 33.96 36.12 -18.40
C LYS A 298 33.33 35.86 -19.76
N ASP A 299 33.41 36.86 -20.63
CA ASP A 299 33.04 36.72 -22.04
C ASP A 299 34.18 36.05 -22.82
N GLY A 300 33.83 35.30 -23.86
CA GLY A 300 34.72 34.49 -24.70
C GLY A 300 33.93 33.63 -25.65
#